data_AF-A0A9P6QNI5-F1
#
_entry.id   AF-A0A9P6QNI5-F1
#
_cell.length_a   1.000
_cell.length_b   1.000
_cell.length_c   1.000
_cell.angle_alpha   90.00
_cell.angle_beta   90.00
_cell.angle_gamma   90.00
#
_symmetry.space_group_name_H-M   'P 1'
#
loop_
_entity.id
_entity.type
_entity.pdbx_description
1 polymer ?
#
loop_
_entity_poly.entity_id
_entity_poly.type
_entity_poly.pdbx_seq_one_letter_code
_entity_poly.pdbx_strand_id
1 'polypeptide(L)'
;MILFHEQTGKLRTWARRTLWFLLIVGILCAIVIPIFMIYRKEGTDARSAVDVEPQGVSHTGDYIHVVATVSSVDFEDKNYRVHFEFTPHGTLAGDDGILTEDIEIALFYTTLNFPEGQIMQVLSFALNILPLSQGDAGPRSVDVTMPYTRGAPIDYPFDRYVSYFEILIHKEKEKLHKIPVSFTFLAMLQTVEFIPVLHLDPTDTYKIAMQITTNRSPTTIGFSIFVVVIMWALSISISIITIQVVRKHRESDEHILTLGITTLFALPALRETQPGIPAIGCAADVLGFYWNMAIIAIASICVLLASALRWKEPSIHGDLELIRMEHNYQSRLINEMTVPMPFPLTGGPFTDRQLRKKRVPFMTTPTLTPYQLLKVAV
;
A
#
# COMPACT_ATOMS: atom_id res chain seq x y z
N MET A 1 49.24 -3.19 28.15
CA MET A 1 48.97 -4.06 26.97
C MET A 1 47.51 -4.53 26.90
N ILE A 2 46.86 -4.88 28.01
CA ILE A 2 45.46 -5.38 28.05
C ILE A 2 44.42 -4.30 27.68
N LEU A 3 44.58 -3.06 28.15
CA LEU A 3 43.69 -1.92 27.80
C LEU A 3 43.67 -1.58 26.29
N PHE A 4 44.79 -1.83 25.59
CA PHE A 4 44.89 -1.59 24.14
C PHE A 4 44.15 -2.66 23.33
N HIS A 5 44.08 -3.89 23.84
CA HIS A 5 43.38 -5.00 23.20
C HIS A 5 41.85 -4.94 23.40
N GLU A 6 41.39 -4.30 24.48
CA GLU A 6 39.95 -4.10 24.74
C GLU A 6 39.36 -2.96 23.88
N GLN A 7 40.13 -1.88 23.65
CA GLN A 7 39.70 -0.79 22.77
C GLN A 7 39.59 -1.20 21.30
N THR A 8 40.50 -2.04 20.79
CA THR A 8 40.45 -2.51 19.39
C THR A 8 39.27 -3.45 19.12
N GLY A 9 38.82 -4.23 20.11
CA GLY A 9 37.61 -5.06 20.02
C GLY A 9 36.31 -4.25 19.94
N LYS A 10 36.18 -3.20 20.76
CA LYS A 10 35.05 -2.25 20.69
C LYS A 10 35.04 -1.47 19.38
N LEU A 11 36.20 -1.04 18.87
CA LEU A 11 36.28 -0.36 17.57
C LEU A 11 35.87 -1.28 16.40
N ARG A 12 36.32 -2.54 16.40
CA ARG A 12 36.00 -3.52 15.35
C ARG A 12 34.51 -3.90 15.34
N THR A 13 33.89 -4.02 16.52
CA THR A 13 32.45 -4.29 16.61
C THR A 13 31.60 -3.09 16.23
N TRP A 14 32.03 -1.88 16.60
CA TRP A 14 31.40 -0.63 16.15
C TRP A 14 31.51 -0.50 14.62
N ALA A 15 32.71 -0.61 14.05
CA ALA A 15 32.94 -0.56 12.61
C ALA A 15 32.12 -1.60 11.83
N ARG A 16 31.98 -2.84 12.36
CA ARG A 16 31.13 -3.87 11.74
C ARG A 16 29.65 -3.48 11.76
N ARG A 17 29.15 -2.88 12.85
CA ARG A 17 27.76 -2.40 12.93
C ARG A 17 27.52 -1.22 11.99
N THR A 18 28.46 -0.28 11.90
CA THR A 18 28.38 0.86 10.98
C THR A 18 28.42 0.39 9.53
N LEU A 19 29.24 -0.62 9.21
CA LEU A 19 29.28 -1.24 7.88
C LEU A 19 27.92 -1.87 7.53
N TRP A 20 27.33 -2.67 8.42
CA TRP A 20 26.01 -3.27 8.19
C TRP A 20 24.91 -2.22 8.01
N PHE A 21 24.95 -1.15 8.82
CA PHE A 21 24.02 -0.04 8.68
C PHE A 21 24.15 0.65 7.32
N LEU A 22 25.37 0.99 6.89
CA LEU A 22 25.61 1.57 5.57
C LEU A 22 25.21 0.63 4.43
N LEU A 23 25.36 -0.68 4.62
CA LEU A 23 24.95 -1.68 3.64
C LEU A 23 23.41 -1.73 3.52
N ILE A 24 22.69 -1.70 4.64
CA ILE A 24 21.22 -1.63 4.65
C ILE A 24 20.72 -0.33 4.01
N VAL A 25 21.31 0.81 4.38
CA VAL A 25 20.97 2.10 3.78
C VAL A 25 21.29 2.12 2.29
N GLY A 26 22.44 1.56 1.89
CA GLY A 26 22.82 1.42 0.49
C GLY A 26 21.83 0.58 -0.31
N ILE A 27 21.40 -0.57 0.23
CA ILE A 27 20.36 -1.41 -0.38
C ILE A 27 19.04 -0.64 -0.48
N LEU A 28 18.63 0.05 0.58
CA LEU A 28 17.38 0.81 0.59
C LEU A 28 17.41 1.94 -0.43
N CYS A 29 18.49 2.71 -0.52
CA CYS A 29 18.67 3.71 -1.56
C CYS A 29 18.70 3.10 -2.96
N ALA A 30 19.35 1.95 -3.14
CA ALA A 30 19.38 1.23 -4.42
C ALA A 30 18.01 0.71 -4.86
N ILE A 31 17.05 0.55 -3.94
CA ILE A 31 15.66 0.19 -4.25
C ILE A 31 14.80 1.44 -4.47
N VAL A 32 14.87 2.41 -3.56
CA VAL A 32 14.01 3.60 -3.57
C VAL A 32 14.31 4.52 -4.75
N ILE A 33 15.58 4.73 -5.10
CA ILE A 33 15.96 5.67 -6.16
C ILE A 33 15.45 5.20 -7.53
N PRO A 34 15.66 3.94 -7.97
CA PRO A 34 15.11 3.46 -9.24
C PRO A 34 13.59 3.51 -9.28
N ILE A 35 12.90 3.12 -8.20
CA ILE A 35 11.43 3.19 -8.12
C ILE A 35 10.95 4.63 -8.27
N PHE A 36 11.60 5.59 -7.59
CA PHE A 36 11.27 7.00 -7.72
C PHE A 36 11.52 7.55 -9.13
N MET A 37 12.59 7.11 -9.80
CA MET A 37 12.85 7.48 -11.20
C MET A 37 11.79 6.92 -12.14
N ILE A 38 11.37 5.67 -11.94
CA ILE A 38 10.27 5.04 -12.69
C ILE A 38 8.97 5.80 -12.45
N TYR A 39 8.65 6.12 -11.19
CA TYR A 39 7.47 6.91 -10.84
C TYR A 39 7.46 8.29 -11.50
N ARG A 40 8.61 8.99 -11.52
CA ARG A 40 8.72 10.28 -12.22
C ARG A 40 8.52 10.15 -13.73
N LYS A 41 9.08 9.10 -14.34
CA LYS A 41 8.91 8.84 -15.76
C LYS A 41 7.43 8.55 -16.07
N GLU A 42 6.80 7.71 -15.26
CA GLU A 42 5.39 7.38 -15.38
C GLU A 42 4.51 8.63 -15.26
N GLY A 43 4.75 9.54 -14.31
CA GLY A 43 3.98 10.79 -14.22
C GLY A 43 4.08 11.70 -15.46
N THR A 44 5.09 11.51 -16.30
CA THR A 44 5.28 12.27 -17.55
C THR A 44 4.70 11.52 -18.76
N ASP A 45 4.81 10.19 -18.77
CA ASP A 45 4.36 9.29 -19.84
C ASP A 45 2.93 8.72 -19.65
N ALA A 46 2.31 8.90 -18.48
CA ALA A 46 0.98 8.36 -18.11
C ALA A 46 -0.19 8.92 -18.92
N ARG A 47 0.08 9.76 -19.93
CA ARG A 47 -0.93 10.18 -20.90
C ARG A 47 -0.91 9.19 -22.04
N SER A 48 -1.75 8.17 -21.95
CA SER A 48 -2.11 7.36 -23.10
C SER A 48 -3.05 8.20 -23.96
N ALA A 49 -2.46 9.01 -24.85
CA ALA A 49 -3.17 9.86 -25.78
C ALA A 49 -3.03 9.28 -27.19
N VAL A 50 -4.14 8.84 -27.77
CA VAL A 50 -4.20 8.49 -29.20
C VAL A 50 -5.16 9.44 -29.85
N ASP A 51 -4.66 10.19 -30.83
CA ASP A 51 -5.45 11.12 -31.61
C ASP A 51 -5.58 10.58 -33.04
N VAL A 52 -6.82 10.54 -33.52
CA VAL A 52 -7.18 10.04 -34.84
C VAL A 52 -7.79 11.20 -35.62
N GLU A 53 -7.06 11.65 -36.63
CA GLU A 53 -7.55 12.65 -37.57
C GLU A 53 -8.78 12.15 -38.33
N PRO A 54 -9.70 13.05 -38.71
CA PRO A 54 -10.93 12.69 -39.40
C PRO A 54 -10.62 11.95 -40.71
N GLN A 55 -11.08 10.70 -40.81
CA GLN A 55 -10.85 9.87 -41.98
C GLN A 55 -11.82 10.24 -43.11
N GLY A 56 -11.31 10.42 -44.33
CA GLY A 56 -12.14 10.59 -45.54
C GLY A 56 -12.62 12.02 -45.85
N VAL A 57 -12.11 13.06 -45.17
CA VAL A 57 -12.51 14.46 -45.41
C VAL A 57 -11.30 15.41 -45.35
N SER A 58 -11.37 16.51 -46.10
CA SER A 58 -10.54 17.70 -45.82
C SER A 58 -11.00 18.33 -44.49
N HIS A 59 -10.09 18.92 -43.69
CA HIS A 59 -10.34 19.55 -42.38
C HIS A 59 -11.45 20.63 -42.33
N THR A 60 -12.09 20.92 -43.47
CA THR A 60 -13.16 21.90 -43.68
C THR A 60 -14.54 21.28 -43.91
N GLY A 61 -14.68 19.95 -43.89
CA GLY A 61 -15.97 19.26 -44.04
C GLY A 61 -16.63 18.90 -42.72
N ASP A 62 -17.82 18.32 -42.80
CA ASP A 62 -18.61 17.89 -41.64
C ASP A 62 -17.97 16.66 -40.96
N TYR A 63 -17.65 16.77 -39.68
CA TYR A 63 -17.16 15.64 -38.86
C TYR A 63 -17.56 15.82 -37.39
N ILE A 64 -17.51 14.72 -36.63
CA ILE A 64 -17.71 14.76 -35.17
C ILE A 64 -16.40 14.37 -34.50
N HIS A 65 -15.93 15.23 -33.62
CA HIS A 65 -14.79 14.95 -32.75
C HIS A 65 -15.28 14.28 -31.48
N VAL A 66 -14.68 13.16 -31.13
CA VAL A 66 -15.07 12.35 -29.97
C VAL A 66 -13.88 12.27 -29.02
N VAL A 67 -14.04 12.81 -27.82
CA VAL A 67 -13.06 12.68 -26.75
C VAL A 67 -13.51 11.60 -25.78
N ALA A 68 -12.72 10.55 -25.66
CA ALA A 68 -12.98 9.43 -24.75
C ALA A 68 -11.99 9.48 -23.58
N THR A 69 -12.48 9.82 -22.39
CA THR A 69 -11.65 9.87 -21.17
C THR A 69 -11.95 8.71 -20.24
N VAL A 70 -10.94 7.88 -19.92
CA VAL A 70 -11.13 6.80 -18.95
C VAL A 70 -11.19 7.36 -17.53
N SER A 71 -12.31 7.16 -16.85
CA SER A 71 -12.55 7.70 -15.51
C SER A 71 -12.19 6.73 -14.39
N SER A 72 -12.43 5.43 -14.59
CA SER A 72 -12.14 4.41 -13.58
C SER A 72 -12.07 3.01 -14.18
N VAL A 73 -11.39 2.10 -13.50
CA VAL A 73 -11.27 0.69 -13.88
C VAL A 73 -11.67 -0.19 -12.71
N ASP A 74 -12.45 -1.23 -13.02
CA ASP A 74 -12.81 -2.32 -12.13
C ASP A 74 -12.30 -3.64 -12.72
N PHE A 75 -11.26 -4.20 -12.08
CA PHE A 75 -10.65 -5.45 -12.53
C PHE A 75 -11.39 -6.69 -12.00
N GLU A 76 -12.24 -6.54 -10.99
CA GLU A 76 -13.02 -7.64 -10.40
C GLU A 76 -14.24 -7.93 -11.28
N ASP A 77 -15.02 -6.90 -11.60
CA ASP A 77 -16.15 -6.98 -12.53
C ASP A 77 -15.71 -6.95 -14.00
N LYS A 78 -14.41 -6.80 -14.25
CA LYS A 78 -13.80 -6.72 -15.59
C LYS A 78 -14.40 -5.63 -16.46
N ASN A 79 -14.65 -4.47 -15.89
CA ASN A 79 -15.24 -3.33 -16.57
C ASN A 79 -14.38 -2.07 -16.37
N TYR A 80 -14.52 -1.10 -17.26
CA TYR A 80 -13.97 0.25 -17.05
C TYR A 80 -14.99 1.27 -17.52
N ARG A 81 -14.96 2.45 -16.90
CA ARG A 81 -15.85 3.55 -17.25
C ARG A 81 -15.12 4.54 -18.13
N VAL A 82 -15.75 4.88 -19.25
CA VAL A 82 -15.26 5.86 -20.21
C VAL A 82 -16.28 6.98 -20.30
N HIS A 83 -15.79 8.20 -20.13
CA HIS A 83 -16.53 9.42 -20.31
C HIS A 83 -16.36 9.88 -21.75
N PHE A 84 -17.46 9.96 -22.51
CA PHE A 84 -17.47 10.43 -23.88
C PHE A 84 -17.99 11.87 -23.95
N GLU A 85 -17.22 12.72 -24.60
CA GLU A 85 -17.61 14.05 -25.02
C GLU A 85 -17.62 14.11 -26.55
N PHE A 86 -18.66 14.71 -27.12
CA PHE A 86 -18.90 14.75 -28.55
C PHE A 86 -18.97 16.21 -29.00
N THR A 87 -18.10 16.61 -29.93
CA THR A 87 -18.07 17.96 -30.49
C THR A 87 -18.32 17.92 -32.00
N PRO A 88 -19.50 18.36 -32.46
CA PRO A 88 -19.80 18.47 -33.89
C PRO A 88 -18.99 19.60 -34.52
N HIS A 89 -18.58 19.42 -35.78
CA HIS A 89 -17.91 20.41 -36.60
C HIS A 89 -18.58 20.53 -37.97
N GLY A 90 -18.47 21.71 -38.59
CA GLY A 90 -19.09 21.99 -39.88
C GLY A 90 -20.55 22.40 -39.75
N THR A 91 -21.38 21.95 -40.69
CA THR A 91 -22.81 22.27 -40.78
C THR A 91 -23.71 21.43 -39.86
N LEU A 92 -23.12 20.47 -39.13
CA LEU A 92 -23.81 19.56 -38.21
C LEU A 92 -24.29 20.23 -36.91
N ALA A 93 -23.75 21.40 -36.59
CA ALA A 93 -24.21 22.22 -35.47
C ALA A 93 -24.20 23.70 -35.85
N GLY A 94 -25.15 24.46 -35.29
CA GLY A 94 -25.14 25.92 -35.37
C GLY A 94 -23.98 26.53 -34.59
N ASP A 95 -23.78 27.85 -34.73
CA ASP A 95 -22.75 28.61 -33.99
C ASP A 95 -22.91 28.53 -32.45
N ASP A 96 -24.08 28.07 -31.99
CA ASP A 96 -24.46 27.83 -30.60
C ASP A 96 -24.17 26.40 -30.10
N GLY A 97 -23.65 25.51 -30.95
CA GLY A 97 -23.38 24.10 -30.63
C GLY A 97 -24.65 23.24 -30.57
N ILE A 98 -25.78 23.77 -31.04
CA ILE A 98 -27.04 23.03 -31.15
C ILE A 98 -27.02 22.21 -32.44
N LEU A 99 -27.38 20.94 -32.33
CA LEU A 99 -27.47 20.03 -33.48
C LEU A 99 -28.57 20.49 -34.44
N THR A 100 -28.20 20.58 -35.71
CA THR A 100 -29.12 20.92 -36.82
C THR A 100 -29.88 19.69 -37.35
N GLU A 101 -29.46 18.48 -36.96
CA GLU A 101 -30.05 17.22 -37.39
C GLU A 101 -29.99 16.14 -36.29
N ASP A 102 -30.82 15.09 -36.43
CA ASP A 102 -30.82 13.93 -35.54
C ASP A 102 -29.61 13.00 -35.80
N ILE A 103 -28.82 12.72 -34.77
CA ILE A 103 -27.58 11.92 -34.86
C ILE A 103 -27.71 10.66 -34.00
N GLU A 104 -27.44 9.49 -34.61
CA GLU A 104 -27.34 8.20 -33.92
C GLU A 104 -25.85 7.79 -33.87
N ILE A 105 -25.32 7.63 -32.65
CA ILE A 105 -23.97 7.15 -32.38
C ILE A 105 -24.06 5.70 -31.92
N ALA A 106 -23.63 4.79 -32.78
CA ALA A 106 -23.54 3.37 -32.47
C ALA A 106 -22.16 3.07 -31.88
N LEU A 107 -22.12 2.86 -30.57
CA LEU A 107 -21.01 2.19 -29.89
C LEU A 107 -21.29 0.69 -29.93
N PHE A 108 -20.27 -0.15 -30.10
CA PHE A 108 -20.44 -1.62 -30.19
C PHE A 108 -21.30 -2.22 -29.04
N TYR A 109 -21.29 -1.59 -27.86
CA TYR A 109 -22.04 -2.05 -26.67
C TYR A 109 -23.29 -1.24 -26.34
N THR A 110 -23.53 -0.10 -27.00
CA THR A 110 -24.71 0.75 -26.78
C THR A 110 -24.94 1.72 -27.93
N THR A 111 -26.20 2.03 -28.23
CA THR A 111 -26.54 3.14 -29.13
C THR A 111 -26.90 4.38 -28.31
N LEU A 112 -26.46 5.54 -28.77
CA LEU A 112 -26.77 6.85 -28.19
C LEU A 112 -27.50 7.67 -29.25
N ASN A 113 -28.67 8.21 -28.90
CA ASN A 113 -29.49 8.99 -29.80
C ASN A 113 -29.51 10.45 -29.34
N PHE A 114 -29.12 11.35 -30.24
CA PHE A 114 -29.10 12.79 -30.02
C PHE A 114 -30.10 13.46 -30.96
N PRO A 115 -31.29 13.84 -30.47
CA PRO A 115 -32.30 14.48 -31.30
C PRO A 115 -31.91 15.94 -31.64
N GLU A 116 -32.44 16.41 -32.76
CA GLU A 116 -32.32 17.78 -33.26
C GLU A 116 -32.72 18.80 -32.18
N GLY A 117 -31.98 19.91 -32.09
CA GLY A 117 -32.22 20.95 -31.09
C GLY A 117 -31.56 20.69 -29.72
N GLN A 118 -30.81 19.60 -29.54
CA GLN A 118 -29.97 19.39 -28.36
C GLN A 118 -28.55 19.92 -28.54
N ILE A 119 -27.93 20.34 -27.43
CA ILE A 119 -26.53 20.78 -27.40
C ILE A 119 -25.63 19.55 -27.35
N MET A 120 -24.77 19.38 -28.36
CA MET A 120 -23.70 18.37 -28.37
C MET A 120 -22.39 19.12 -28.16
N GLN A 121 -21.76 18.92 -26.99
CA GLN A 121 -20.88 19.92 -26.39
C GLN A 121 -19.69 20.35 -27.27
N VAL A 122 -19.52 21.66 -27.41
CA VAL A 122 -18.34 22.33 -27.98
C VAL A 122 -17.33 22.56 -26.86
N LEU A 123 -16.26 21.77 -26.79
CA LEU A 123 -15.13 22.08 -25.92
C LEU A 123 -14.15 22.99 -26.67
N SER A 124 -14.50 24.26 -26.83
CA SER A 124 -13.50 25.29 -27.12
C SER A 124 -12.61 25.40 -25.89
N PHE A 125 -11.35 24.96 -26.01
CA PHE A 125 -10.26 25.19 -25.07
C PHE A 125 -10.00 26.70 -24.90
N ALA A 126 -10.89 27.42 -24.23
CA ALA A 126 -10.66 28.79 -23.78
C ALA A 126 -11.63 29.17 -22.66
N LEU A 127 -11.04 29.52 -21.52
CA LEU A 127 -11.59 30.27 -20.39
C LEU A 127 -12.60 29.59 -19.44
N ASN A 128 -12.11 29.41 -18.22
CA ASN A 128 -12.90 29.59 -16.99
C ASN A 128 -13.87 30.78 -17.12
N ILE A 129 -15.01 30.66 -16.42
CA ILE A 129 -16.00 31.69 -16.00
C ILE A 129 -17.37 31.53 -16.70
N LEU A 130 -18.27 30.75 -16.08
CA LEU A 130 -19.61 31.14 -15.57
C LEU A 130 -20.49 29.88 -15.33
N PRO A 131 -21.13 29.73 -14.16
CA PRO A 131 -22.17 28.73 -13.95
C PRO A 131 -23.49 29.28 -14.51
N LEU A 132 -24.02 28.70 -15.59
CA LEU A 132 -25.36 29.01 -16.07
C LEU A 132 -26.36 27.96 -15.57
N SER A 133 -27.54 28.46 -15.25
CA SER A 133 -28.57 27.90 -14.38
C SER A 133 -29.13 26.55 -14.80
N GLN A 134 -29.49 25.76 -13.78
CA GLN A 134 -30.34 24.58 -13.85
C GLN A 134 -31.64 24.85 -14.62
N GLY A 135 -31.93 24.01 -15.60
CA GLY A 135 -33.23 23.94 -16.28
C GLY A 135 -33.10 23.55 -17.74
N ASP A 136 -33.26 22.25 -18.01
CA ASP A 136 -33.61 21.70 -19.33
C ASP A 136 -32.55 21.75 -20.47
N ALA A 137 -31.61 20.79 -20.45
CA ALA A 137 -30.90 20.33 -21.65
C ALA A 137 -30.35 18.90 -21.42
N GLY A 138 -30.66 17.96 -22.33
CA GLY A 138 -30.13 16.59 -22.38
C GLY A 138 -28.60 16.51 -22.55
N PRO A 139 -28.00 15.31 -22.51
CA PRO A 139 -26.70 15.10 -21.89
C PRO A 139 -25.52 15.63 -22.72
N ARG A 140 -24.83 16.61 -22.12
CA ARG A 140 -23.56 17.24 -22.52
C ARG A 140 -22.35 16.28 -22.61
N SER A 141 -22.45 15.07 -22.06
CA SER A 141 -21.39 14.06 -22.01
C SER A 141 -21.99 12.74 -21.52
N VAL A 142 -21.50 11.59 -21.98
CA VAL A 142 -22.08 10.26 -21.64
C VAL A 142 -21.03 9.35 -21.02
N ASP A 143 -21.35 8.80 -19.84
CA ASP A 143 -20.55 7.76 -19.21
C ASP A 143 -21.00 6.37 -19.68
N VAL A 144 -20.09 5.62 -20.30
CA VAL A 144 -20.33 4.26 -20.78
C VAL A 144 -19.43 3.29 -20.04
N THR A 145 -20.03 2.19 -19.56
CA THR A 145 -19.28 1.08 -18.95
C THR A 145 -18.90 0.08 -20.03
N MET A 146 -17.61 -0.12 -20.22
CA MET A 146 -17.05 -1.01 -21.24
C MET A 146 -16.46 -2.27 -20.60
N PRO A 147 -16.79 -3.46 -21.13
CA PRO A 147 -16.23 -4.71 -20.61
C PRO A 147 -14.83 -5.00 -21.17
N TYR A 148 -14.02 -5.69 -20.37
CA TYR A 148 -12.83 -6.38 -20.86
C TYR A 148 -13.22 -7.74 -21.44
N THR A 149 -12.80 -7.99 -22.68
CA THR A 149 -13.04 -9.26 -23.38
C THR A 149 -12.09 -10.36 -22.94
N ARG A 150 -10.87 -10.00 -22.52
CA ARG A 150 -9.83 -10.92 -22.04
C ARG A 150 -9.13 -10.33 -20.83
N GLY A 151 -8.59 -11.22 -20.01
CA GLY A 151 -7.87 -10.87 -18.77
C GLY A 151 -8.39 -11.68 -17.59
N ALA A 152 -7.46 -12.05 -16.71
CA ALA A 152 -7.76 -12.84 -15.53
C ALA A 152 -7.15 -12.15 -14.28
N PRO A 153 -7.95 -11.84 -13.26
CA PRO A 153 -7.45 -11.24 -12.01
C PRO A 153 -6.43 -12.12 -11.28
N ILE A 154 -6.43 -13.44 -11.55
CA ILE A 154 -5.51 -14.40 -10.95
C ILE A 154 -4.03 -14.08 -11.27
N ASP A 155 -3.76 -13.40 -12.39
CA ASP A 155 -2.39 -13.13 -12.84
C ASP A 155 -1.74 -11.90 -12.18
N TYR A 156 -2.45 -11.25 -11.25
CA TYR A 156 -1.94 -10.07 -10.53
C TYR A 156 -0.58 -10.36 -9.85
N PRO A 157 0.40 -9.44 -9.95
CA PRO A 157 0.33 -8.07 -10.50
C PRO A 157 0.73 -7.95 -11.99
N PHE A 158 0.94 -9.07 -12.69
CA PHE A 158 1.34 -9.10 -14.10
C PHE A 158 0.13 -9.32 -15.04
N ASP A 159 -1.06 -9.04 -14.52
CA ASP A 159 -2.33 -9.16 -15.21
C ASP A 159 -2.40 -8.20 -16.39
N ARG A 160 -2.94 -8.71 -17.50
CA ARG A 160 -3.16 -7.96 -18.75
C ARG A 160 -4.59 -8.12 -19.19
N TYR A 161 -5.26 -7.00 -19.43
CA TYR A 161 -6.64 -6.96 -19.88
C TYR A 161 -6.72 -6.40 -21.30
N VAL A 162 -7.68 -6.90 -22.07
CA VAL A 162 -7.91 -6.44 -23.45
C VAL A 162 -9.39 -6.13 -23.62
N SER A 163 -9.68 -4.93 -24.10
CA SER A 163 -11.00 -4.51 -24.53
C SER A 163 -10.97 -4.13 -26.01
N TYR A 164 -12.10 -4.29 -26.66
CA TYR A 164 -12.32 -3.90 -28.04
C TYR A 164 -13.53 -2.97 -28.03
N PHE A 165 -13.45 -1.84 -28.71
CA PHE A 165 -14.63 -1.02 -28.95
C PHE A 165 -14.61 -0.49 -30.37
N GLU A 166 -15.82 -0.27 -30.90
CA GLU A 166 -16.04 0.25 -32.23
C GLU A 166 -17.01 1.42 -32.12
N ILE A 167 -16.75 2.48 -32.90
CA ILE A 167 -17.59 3.67 -32.99
C ILE A 167 -17.98 3.85 -34.45
N LEU A 168 -19.29 3.98 -34.68
CA LEU A 168 -19.88 4.38 -35.95
C LEU A 168 -20.89 5.49 -35.69
N ILE A 169 -20.86 6.54 -36.51
CA ILE A 169 -21.83 7.64 -36.43
C ILE A 169 -22.58 7.76 -37.74
N HIS A 170 -23.90 7.83 -37.66
CA HIS A 170 -24.76 7.99 -38.82
C HIS A 170 -25.94 8.92 -38.51
N LYS A 171 -26.54 9.48 -39.56
CA LYS A 171 -27.78 10.25 -39.43
C LYS A 171 -28.95 9.31 -39.10
N GLU A 172 -29.86 9.69 -38.20
CA GLU A 172 -30.98 8.82 -37.80
C GLU A 172 -31.92 8.55 -38.98
N LYS A 173 -32.23 9.60 -39.75
CA LYS A 173 -33.13 9.53 -40.92
C LYS A 173 -32.50 8.83 -42.14
N GLU A 174 -31.17 8.76 -42.21
CA GLU A 174 -30.43 8.15 -43.32
C GLU A 174 -29.26 7.29 -42.80
N LYS A 175 -29.53 6.05 -42.40
CA LYS A 175 -28.48 5.11 -41.92
C LYS A 175 -27.36 4.83 -42.94
N LEU A 176 -27.56 5.16 -44.22
CA LEU A 176 -26.53 5.09 -45.26
C LEU A 176 -25.57 6.30 -45.27
N HIS A 177 -25.97 7.44 -44.68
CA HIS A 177 -25.14 8.63 -44.62
C HIS A 177 -24.26 8.60 -43.37
N LYS A 178 -23.07 8.03 -43.53
CA LYS A 178 -22.07 7.91 -42.46
C LYS A 178 -21.34 9.24 -42.27
N ILE A 179 -21.19 9.66 -41.02
CA ILE A 179 -20.50 10.90 -40.68
C ILE A 179 -19.04 10.57 -40.33
N PRO A 180 -18.06 11.26 -40.93
CA PRO A 180 -16.65 11.16 -40.56
C PRO A 180 -16.42 11.43 -39.07
N VAL A 181 -15.58 10.60 -38.44
CA VAL A 181 -15.28 10.68 -37.01
C VAL A 181 -13.80 11.00 -36.80
N SER A 182 -13.53 11.96 -35.94
CA SER A 182 -12.20 12.17 -35.35
C SER A 182 -12.25 11.74 -33.88
N PHE A 183 -11.21 11.08 -33.40
CA PHE A 183 -11.25 10.41 -32.11
C PHE A 183 -9.99 10.67 -31.29
N THR A 184 -10.15 11.22 -30.10
CA THR A 184 -9.07 11.40 -29.14
C THR A 184 -9.34 10.55 -27.90
N PHE A 185 -8.48 9.55 -27.67
CA PHE A 185 -8.51 8.74 -26.45
C PHE A 185 -7.57 9.31 -25.41
N LEU A 186 -8.07 9.58 -24.20
CA LEU A 186 -7.30 10.05 -23.06
C LEU A 186 -7.50 9.08 -21.89
N ALA A 187 -6.45 8.36 -21.51
CA ALA A 187 -6.49 7.56 -20.30
C ALA A 187 -5.33 7.93 -19.38
N MET A 188 -5.67 8.35 -18.16
CA MET A 188 -4.72 8.73 -17.13
C MET A 188 -5.19 8.18 -15.78
N LEU A 189 -4.62 7.05 -15.37
CA LEU A 189 -4.80 6.48 -14.03
C LEU A 189 -3.43 6.15 -13.45
N GLN A 190 -3.25 6.41 -12.15
CA GLN A 190 -1.95 6.27 -11.49
C GLN A 190 -1.48 4.82 -11.33
N THR A 191 -2.40 3.86 -11.39
CA THR A 191 -2.15 2.44 -11.08
C THR A 191 -2.06 1.58 -12.34
N VAL A 192 -2.38 2.15 -13.51
CA VAL A 192 -2.73 1.41 -14.72
C VAL A 192 -2.21 2.15 -15.95
N GLU A 193 -1.61 1.40 -16.86
CA GLU A 193 -1.18 1.87 -18.16
C GLU A 193 -2.15 1.37 -19.24
N PHE A 194 -2.55 2.25 -20.15
CA PHE A 194 -3.39 1.92 -21.29
C PHE A 194 -2.58 1.99 -22.58
N ILE A 195 -2.68 0.97 -23.42
CA ILE A 195 -1.99 0.90 -24.69
C ILE A 195 -3.08 0.77 -25.77
N PRO A 196 -3.53 1.88 -26.36
CA PRO A 196 -4.55 1.85 -27.39
C PRO A 196 -3.90 1.51 -28.74
N VAL A 197 -4.50 0.58 -29.46
CA VAL A 197 -4.11 0.19 -30.81
C VAL A 197 -5.30 0.42 -31.73
N LEU A 198 -5.13 1.32 -32.68
CA LEU A 198 -6.13 1.62 -33.69
C LEU A 198 -6.09 0.57 -34.80
N HIS A 199 -7.26 0.04 -35.15
CA HIS A 199 -7.47 -0.83 -36.31
C HIS A 199 -8.37 -0.09 -37.29
N LEU A 200 -7.78 0.51 -38.32
CA LEU A 200 -8.52 1.11 -39.42
C LEU A 200 -8.87 0.03 -40.44
N ASP A 201 -10.16 -0.16 -40.69
CA ASP A 201 -10.63 -1.09 -41.71
C ASP A 201 -10.55 -0.42 -43.10
N PRO A 202 -9.75 -0.96 -44.04
CA PRO A 202 -9.66 -0.40 -45.39
C PRO A 202 -10.96 -0.51 -46.19
N THR A 203 -11.94 -1.29 -45.72
CA THR A 203 -13.24 -1.46 -46.40
C THR A 203 -14.33 -0.51 -45.88
N ASP A 204 -14.17 0.08 -44.68
CA ASP A 204 -15.13 1.02 -44.10
C ASP A 204 -14.42 2.17 -43.38
N THR A 205 -14.08 3.22 -44.14
CA THR A 205 -13.32 4.40 -43.66
C THR A 205 -14.04 5.17 -42.54
N TYR A 206 -15.34 4.95 -42.36
CA TYR A 206 -16.16 5.63 -41.34
C TYR A 206 -16.26 4.83 -40.04
N LYS A 207 -15.68 3.63 -39.98
CA LYS A 207 -15.66 2.77 -38.80
C LYS A 207 -14.32 2.90 -38.08
N ILE A 208 -14.36 3.36 -36.83
CA ILE A 208 -13.18 3.37 -35.96
C ILE A 208 -13.27 2.15 -35.05
N ALA A 209 -12.36 1.19 -35.24
CA ALA A 209 -12.17 0.07 -34.32
C ALA A 209 -10.88 0.27 -33.53
N MET A 210 -10.94 0.08 -32.21
CA MET A 210 -9.79 0.22 -31.34
C MET A 210 -9.72 -0.94 -30.35
N GLN A 211 -8.52 -1.46 -30.19
CA GLN A 211 -8.18 -2.42 -29.15
C GLN A 211 -7.41 -1.69 -28.04
N ILE A 212 -7.95 -1.70 -26.83
CA ILE A 212 -7.27 -1.16 -25.66
C ILE A 212 -6.67 -2.31 -24.88
N THR A 213 -5.35 -2.28 -24.70
CA THR A 213 -4.66 -3.19 -23.78
C THR A 213 -4.34 -2.46 -22.48
N THR A 214 -4.84 -2.98 -21.36
CA THR A 214 -4.68 -2.38 -20.04
C THR A 214 -3.74 -3.24 -19.21
N ASN A 215 -2.63 -2.66 -18.73
CA ASN A 215 -1.64 -3.32 -17.88
C ASN A 215 -1.51 -2.58 -16.53
N ARG A 216 -1.02 -3.26 -15.49
CA ARG A 216 -0.60 -2.57 -14.25
C ARG A 216 0.59 -1.68 -14.53
N SER A 217 0.62 -0.52 -13.86
CA SER A 217 1.75 0.36 -14.01
C SER A 217 3.04 -0.25 -13.44
N PRO A 218 4.22 0.08 -13.98
CA PRO A 218 5.49 -0.42 -13.46
C PRO A 218 5.70 -0.11 -11.98
N THR A 219 5.20 1.03 -11.50
CA THR A 219 5.23 1.40 -10.08
C THR A 219 4.36 0.48 -9.22
N THR A 220 3.16 0.14 -9.68
CA THR A 220 2.25 -0.81 -9.02
C THR A 220 2.88 -2.19 -8.93
N ILE A 221 3.45 -2.68 -10.02
CA ILE A 221 4.15 -3.98 -10.07
C ILE A 221 5.33 -3.97 -9.09
N GLY A 222 6.16 -2.94 -9.12
CA GLY A 222 7.31 -2.81 -8.21
C GLY A 222 6.89 -2.77 -6.74
N PHE A 223 5.83 -2.04 -6.41
CA PHE A 223 5.30 -1.96 -5.06
C PHE A 223 4.72 -3.30 -4.58
N SER A 224 3.95 -4.00 -5.43
CA SER A 224 3.42 -5.33 -5.11
C SER A 224 4.55 -6.34 -4.83
N ILE A 225 5.57 -6.40 -5.67
CA ILE A 225 6.75 -7.27 -5.46
C ILE A 225 7.46 -6.90 -4.16
N PHE A 226 7.63 -5.61 -3.88
CA PHE A 226 8.26 -5.14 -2.64
C PHE A 226 7.50 -5.60 -1.40
N VAL A 227 6.17 -5.52 -1.39
CA VAL A 227 5.32 -6.03 -0.30
C VAL A 227 5.52 -7.54 -0.11
N VAL A 228 5.51 -8.32 -1.21
CA VAL A 228 5.75 -9.77 -1.16
C VAL A 228 7.13 -10.08 -0.55
N VAL A 229 8.17 -9.33 -0.92
CA VAL A 229 9.53 -9.48 -0.36
C VAL A 229 9.56 -9.16 1.14
N ILE A 230 8.87 -8.11 1.60
CA ILE A 230 8.75 -7.81 3.03
C ILE A 230 8.07 -8.96 3.77
N MET A 231 6.99 -9.51 3.23
CA MET A 231 6.27 -10.63 3.85
C MET A 231 7.18 -11.85 4.01
N TRP A 232 8.02 -12.14 3.00
CA TRP A 232 9.04 -13.18 3.09
C TRP A 232 10.14 -12.86 4.11
N ALA A 233 10.61 -11.62 4.17
CA ALA A 233 11.61 -11.22 5.16
C ALA A 233 11.09 -11.37 6.59
N LEU A 234 9.82 -11.01 6.84
CA LEU A 234 9.15 -11.19 8.12
C LEU A 234 9.00 -12.68 8.48
N SER A 235 8.53 -13.51 7.55
CA SER A 235 8.32 -14.94 7.80
C SER A 235 9.63 -15.69 8.08
N ILE A 236 10.69 -15.35 7.34
CA ILE A 236 12.04 -15.91 7.54
C ILE A 236 12.62 -15.44 8.89
N SER A 237 12.45 -14.16 9.24
CA SER A 237 12.93 -13.61 10.51
C SER A 237 12.31 -14.34 11.71
N ILE A 238 10.99 -14.53 11.69
CA ILE A 238 10.27 -15.29 12.74
C ILE A 238 10.74 -16.73 12.77
N SER A 239 10.89 -17.37 11.60
CA SER A 239 11.38 -18.74 11.49
C SER A 239 12.77 -18.91 12.11
N ILE A 240 13.69 -17.99 11.86
CA ILE A 240 15.04 -18.01 12.45
C ILE A 240 14.97 -17.88 13.98
N ILE A 241 14.13 -16.98 14.49
CA ILE A 241 13.92 -16.81 15.94
C ILE A 241 13.37 -18.11 16.54
N THR A 242 12.34 -18.70 15.92
CA THR A 242 11.76 -19.98 16.35
C THR A 242 12.79 -21.09 16.38
N ILE A 243 13.61 -21.24 15.33
CA ILE A 243 14.67 -22.26 15.29
C ILE A 243 15.67 -22.05 16.45
N GLN A 244 16.00 -20.81 16.79
CA GLN A 244 16.87 -20.51 17.93
C GLN A 244 16.22 -20.88 19.27
N VAL A 245 14.94 -20.55 19.47
CA VAL A 245 14.20 -20.90 20.70
C VAL A 245 14.11 -22.41 20.87
N VAL A 246 13.76 -23.13 19.80
CA VAL A 246 13.62 -24.59 19.82
C VAL A 246 14.97 -25.27 20.04
N ARG A 247 16.01 -24.95 19.24
CA ARG A 247 17.30 -25.68 19.28
C ARG A 247 18.27 -25.22 20.37
N LYS A 248 18.34 -23.92 20.69
CA LYS A 248 19.33 -23.40 21.65
C LYS A 248 18.83 -23.35 23.08
N HIS A 249 17.65 -23.90 23.37
CA HIS A 249 17.02 -23.84 24.69
C HIS A 249 16.99 -22.43 25.30
N ARG A 250 16.89 -21.39 24.45
CA ARG A 250 16.70 -20.03 24.92
C ARG A 250 15.35 -19.98 25.64
N GLU A 251 15.32 -19.34 26.80
CA GLU A 251 14.07 -19.11 27.53
C GLU A 251 13.08 -18.45 26.58
N SER A 252 11.93 -19.09 26.44
CA SER A 252 10.83 -18.61 25.61
C SER A 252 10.24 -17.40 26.30
N ASP A 253 10.74 -16.23 25.91
CA ASP A 253 10.15 -14.97 26.33
C ASP A 253 8.74 -14.86 25.73
N GLU A 254 7.76 -14.50 26.56
CA GLU A 254 6.36 -14.29 26.16
C GLU A 254 6.27 -13.32 24.96
N HIS A 255 7.21 -12.38 24.88
CA HIS A 255 7.36 -11.43 23.77
C HIS A 255 7.58 -12.09 22.40
N ILE A 256 8.27 -13.22 22.32
CA ILE A 256 8.53 -13.90 21.03
C ILE A 256 7.26 -14.55 20.50
N LEU A 257 6.46 -15.10 21.43
CA LEU A 257 5.18 -15.69 21.10
C LEU A 257 4.19 -14.65 20.57
N THR A 258 4.06 -13.53 21.28
CA THR A 258 3.18 -12.44 20.86
C THR A 258 3.60 -11.87 19.52
N LEU A 259 4.91 -11.73 19.26
CA LEU A 259 5.44 -11.26 17.97
C LEU A 259 5.01 -12.16 16.79
N GLY A 260 5.05 -13.49 16.96
CA GLY A 260 4.61 -14.43 15.92
C GLY A 260 3.10 -14.31 15.62
N ILE A 261 2.29 -14.27 16.67
CA ILE A 261 0.82 -14.16 16.56
C ILE A 261 0.42 -12.80 15.96
N THR A 262 0.99 -11.70 16.45
CA THR A 262 0.72 -10.35 15.93
C THR A 262 1.09 -10.26 14.46
N THR A 263 2.21 -10.86 14.04
CA THR A 263 2.61 -10.84 12.62
C THR A 263 1.62 -11.61 11.76
N LEU A 264 1.09 -12.75 12.24
CA LEU A 264 0.09 -13.54 11.51
C LEU A 264 -1.17 -12.71 11.21
N PHE A 265 -1.61 -11.89 12.17
CA PHE A 265 -2.75 -10.98 12.00
C PHE A 265 -2.42 -9.69 11.25
N ALA A 266 -1.15 -9.31 11.16
CA ALA A 266 -0.70 -8.15 10.38
C ALA A 266 -0.56 -8.45 8.87
N LEU A 267 -0.31 -9.71 8.49
CA LEU A 267 -0.11 -10.09 7.09
C LEU A 267 -1.29 -9.72 6.16
N PRO A 268 -2.58 -9.92 6.53
CA PRO A 268 -3.70 -9.49 5.70
C PRO A 268 -3.69 -7.97 5.47
N ALA A 269 -3.48 -7.18 6.52
CA ALA A 269 -3.39 -5.73 6.38
C ALA A 269 -2.25 -5.31 5.44
N LEU A 270 -1.10 -6.00 5.50
CA LEU A 270 0.02 -5.77 4.61
C LEU A 270 -0.31 -6.16 3.16
N ARG A 271 -1.04 -7.26 2.93
CA ARG A 271 -1.57 -7.65 1.62
C ARG A 271 -2.46 -6.56 1.02
N GLU A 272 -3.41 -6.04 1.79
CA GLU A 272 -4.36 -5.01 1.34
C GLU A 272 -3.70 -3.65 1.01
N THR A 273 -2.44 -3.43 1.40
CA THR A 273 -1.72 -2.21 0.97
C THR A 273 -1.37 -2.23 -0.52
N GLN A 274 -1.42 -3.38 -1.17
CA GLN A 274 -1.09 -3.51 -2.59
C GLN A 274 -2.15 -2.80 -3.46
N PRO A 275 -1.75 -1.89 -4.38
CA PRO A 275 -2.70 -1.11 -5.15
C PRO A 275 -3.55 -1.98 -6.07
N GLY A 276 -4.88 -1.87 -5.92
CA GLY A 276 -5.84 -2.54 -6.78
C GLY A 276 -5.71 -4.06 -6.79
N ILE A 277 -5.29 -4.64 -5.66
CA ILE A 277 -5.23 -6.09 -5.47
C ILE A 277 -6.64 -6.69 -5.56
N PRO A 278 -6.84 -7.75 -6.36
CA PRO A 278 -8.15 -8.39 -6.47
C PRO A 278 -8.48 -9.23 -5.22
N ALA A 279 -9.66 -9.86 -5.25
CA ALA A 279 -10.06 -10.89 -4.29
C ALA A 279 -8.95 -11.94 -4.07
N ILE A 280 -8.98 -12.56 -2.89
CA ILE A 280 -7.98 -13.55 -2.46
C ILE A 280 -7.86 -14.68 -3.48
N GLY A 281 -6.62 -15.05 -3.81
CA GLY A 281 -6.30 -16.17 -4.69
C GLY A 281 -5.53 -15.79 -5.95
N CYS A 282 -4.92 -14.61 -6.00
CA CYS A 282 -4.06 -14.20 -7.11
C CYS A 282 -2.65 -14.81 -7.01
N ALA A 283 -1.83 -14.66 -8.06
CA ALA A 283 -0.49 -15.20 -8.13
C ALA A 283 0.40 -14.70 -6.97
N ALA A 284 0.29 -13.42 -6.60
CA ALA A 284 0.98 -12.87 -5.43
C ALA A 284 0.59 -13.58 -4.12
N ASP A 285 -0.67 -14.00 -3.98
CA ASP A 285 -1.13 -14.72 -2.79
C ASP A 285 -0.61 -16.15 -2.74
N VAL A 286 -0.68 -16.84 -3.88
CA VAL A 286 -0.24 -18.24 -4.02
C VAL A 286 1.28 -18.36 -3.83
N LEU A 287 2.05 -17.41 -4.34
CA LEU A 287 3.51 -17.42 -4.26
C LEU A 287 4.05 -16.85 -2.93
N GLY A 288 3.31 -15.92 -2.31
CA GLY A 288 3.77 -15.21 -1.12
C GLY A 288 2.87 -15.42 0.09
N PHE A 289 1.65 -14.89 0.04
CA PHE A 289 0.78 -14.78 1.22
C PHE A 289 0.53 -16.11 1.93
N TYR A 290 0.14 -17.16 1.20
CA TYR A 290 -0.20 -18.45 1.80
C TYR A 290 1.01 -19.13 2.44
N TRP A 291 2.17 -19.13 1.77
CA TRP A 291 3.40 -19.72 2.30
C TRP A 291 3.90 -18.96 3.54
N ASN A 292 3.89 -17.63 3.48
CA ASN A 292 4.30 -16.81 4.61
C ASN A 292 3.39 -17.00 5.82
N MET A 293 2.08 -17.09 5.61
CA MET A 293 1.10 -17.38 6.66
C MET A 293 1.33 -18.77 7.27
N ALA A 294 1.52 -19.80 6.44
CA ALA A 294 1.77 -21.17 6.91
C ALA A 294 3.07 -21.25 7.72
N ILE A 295 4.14 -20.64 7.23
CA ILE A 295 5.44 -20.61 7.91
C ILE A 295 5.32 -19.94 9.29
N ILE A 296 4.69 -18.76 9.37
CA ILE A 296 4.52 -18.02 10.64
C ILE A 296 3.61 -18.78 11.61
N ALA A 297 2.55 -19.41 11.11
CA ALA A 297 1.64 -20.22 11.93
C ALA A 297 2.38 -21.43 12.53
N ILE A 298 3.10 -22.19 11.71
CA ILE A 298 3.92 -23.32 12.18
C ILE A 298 4.98 -22.84 13.16
N ALA A 299 5.67 -21.74 12.84
CA ALA A 299 6.71 -21.18 13.70
C ALA A 299 6.16 -20.77 15.08
N SER A 300 4.97 -20.17 15.13
CA SER A 300 4.29 -19.78 16.37
C SER A 300 3.84 -21.00 17.17
N ILE A 301 3.28 -22.02 16.52
CA ILE A 301 2.90 -23.29 17.16
C ILE A 301 4.14 -23.97 17.77
N CYS A 302 5.27 -24.01 17.07
CA CYS A 302 6.50 -24.59 17.60
C CYS A 302 6.99 -23.84 18.85
N VAL A 303 6.91 -22.50 18.88
CA VAL A 303 7.27 -21.71 20.06
C VAL A 303 6.29 -21.98 21.21
N LEU A 304 4.98 -22.04 20.94
CA LEU A 304 3.97 -22.40 21.94
C LEU A 304 4.26 -23.76 22.58
N LEU A 305 4.45 -24.79 21.76
CA LEU A 305 4.74 -26.14 22.24
C LEU A 305 6.05 -26.20 23.01
N ALA A 306 7.10 -25.53 22.54
CA ALA A 306 8.37 -25.45 23.25
C ALA A 306 8.21 -24.76 24.62
N SER A 307 7.38 -23.72 24.70
CA SER A 307 7.09 -23.00 25.95
C SER A 307 6.29 -23.87 26.92
N ALA A 308 5.24 -24.54 26.43
CA ALA A 308 4.39 -25.42 27.23
C ALA A 308 5.16 -26.64 27.78
N LEU A 309 5.99 -27.29 26.95
CA LEU A 309 6.80 -28.44 27.38
C LEU A 309 7.92 -28.06 28.36
N ARG A 310 8.37 -26.80 28.34
CA ARG A 310 9.42 -26.28 29.24
C ARG A 310 8.85 -25.59 30.46
N TRP A 311 7.54 -25.58 30.64
CA TRP A 311 6.88 -24.97 31.78
C TRP A 311 7.36 -25.64 33.07
N LYS A 312 8.23 -24.96 33.82
CA LYS A 312 8.57 -25.34 35.20
C LYS A 312 7.63 -24.60 36.14
N GLU A 313 7.01 -25.32 37.06
CA GLU A 313 6.30 -24.70 38.17
C GLU A 313 7.25 -23.73 38.91
N PRO A 314 6.81 -22.49 39.21
CA PRO A 314 7.61 -21.58 40.00
C PRO A 314 7.90 -22.24 41.34
N SER A 315 9.18 -22.49 41.63
CA SER A 315 9.60 -23.15 42.85
C SER A 315 9.27 -22.26 44.05
N ILE A 316 8.20 -22.60 44.78
CA ILE A 316 7.76 -21.90 46.00
C ILE A 316 8.91 -21.73 47.01
N HIS A 317 9.88 -22.64 47.01
CA HIS A 317 11.08 -22.55 47.85
C HIS A 317 12.00 -21.35 47.55
N GLY A 318 12.14 -20.93 46.28
CA GLY A 318 12.99 -19.80 45.90
C GLY A 318 12.40 -18.46 46.36
N ASP A 319 11.08 -18.31 46.26
CA ASP A 319 10.38 -17.11 46.71
C ASP A 319 10.34 -17.04 48.24
N LEU A 320 10.17 -18.17 48.95
CA LEU A 320 10.27 -18.22 50.41
C LEU A 320 11.67 -17.89 50.93
N GLU A 321 12.73 -18.32 50.23
CA GLU A 321 14.11 -17.94 50.55
C GLU A 321 14.35 -16.44 50.35
N LEU A 322 13.85 -15.86 49.26
CA LEU A 322 13.95 -14.41 49.00
C LEU A 322 13.18 -13.60 50.05
N ILE A 323 11.95 -13.99 50.38
CA ILE A 323 11.14 -13.37 51.44
C ILE A 323 11.84 -13.52 52.80
N ARG A 324 12.43 -14.68 53.09
CA ARG A 324 13.21 -14.91 54.32
C ARG A 324 14.48 -14.06 54.37
N MET A 325 15.18 -13.89 53.25
CA MET A 325 16.36 -13.03 53.16
C MET A 325 16.00 -11.56 53.35
N GLU A 326 14.90 -11.10 52.74
CA GLU A 326 14.41 -9.74 52.88
C GLU A 326 13.96 -9.45 54.33
N HIS A 327 13.23 -10.37 54.95
CA HIS A 327 12.87 -10.28 56.36
C HIS A 327 14.13 -10.24 57.26
N ASN A 328 15.12 -11.12 57.04
CA ASN A 328 16.36 -11.12 57.82
C ASN A 328 17.17 -9.82 57.65
N TYR A 329 17.17 -9.24 56.46
CA TYR A 329 17.83 -7.97 56.20
C TYR A 329 17.15 -6.81 56.94
N GLN A 330 15.81 -6.75 56.87
CA GLN A 330 15.02 -5.76 57.62
C GLN A 330 15.21 -5.91 59.14
N SER A 331 15.23 -7.14 59.66
CA SER A 331 15.48 -7.38 61.09
C SER A 331 16.88 -6.92 61.53
N ARG A 332 17.91 -7.08 60.68
CA ARG A 332 19.26 -6.57 60.97
C ARG A 332 19.33 -5.05 60.98
N LEU A 333 18.68 -4.38 60.02
CA LEU A 333 18.60 -2.92 59.97
C LEU A 333 17.94 -2.34 61.22
N ILE A 334 16.83 -2.95 61.69
CA ILE A 334 16.14 -2.53 62.91
C ILE A 334 17.06 -2.71 64.13
N ASN A 335 17.77 -3.84 64.22
CA ASN A 335 18.66 -4.12 65.35
C ASN A 335 19.89 -3.19 65.37
N GLU A 336 20.40 -2.77 64.22
CA GLU A 336 21.48 -1.76 64.15
C GLU A 336 21.01 -0.34 64.48
N MET A 337 19.71 -0.05 64.32
CA MET A 337 19.10 1.24 64.70
C MET A 337 18.70 1.31 66.18
N THR A 338 18.51 0.18 66.86
CA THR A 338 18.16 0.13 68.30
C THR A 338 19.36 0.04 69.24
N VAL A 339 20.59 -0.07 68.74
CA VAL A 339 21.78 0.06 69.60
C VAL A 339 21.90 1.53 70.04
N PRO A 340 21.81 1.85 71.34
CA PRO A 340 21.98 3.22 71.79
C PRO A 340 23.40 3.67 71.49
N MET A 341 23.53 4.72 70.68
CA MET A 341 24.80 5.40 70.45
C MET A 341 25.41 5.77 71.81
N PRO A 342 26.67 5.38 72.10
CA PRO A 342 27.34 5.87 73.28
C PRO A 342 27.51 7.39 73.13
N PHE A 343 26.79 8.16 73.94
CA PHE A 343 26.98 9.60 74.07
C PHE A 343 28.43 9.86 74.51
N PRO A 344 29.26 10.59 73.73
CA PRO A 344 30.55 11.02 74.23
C PRO A 344 30.33 12.25 75.11
N LEU A 345 30.51 12.08 76.43
CA LEU A 345 30.83 13.19 77.32
C LEU A 345 32.25 13.65 76.97
N THR A 346 32.39 14.76 76.24
CA THR A 346 33.45 15.78 76.36
C THR A 346 33.39 16.76 75.18
N GLY A 347 33.41 18.06 75.51
CA GLY A 347 33.29 19.16 74.56
C GLY A 347 34.54 19.36 73.68
N GLY A 348 34.30 19.58 72.38
CA GLY A 348 35.28 20.05 71.40
C GLY A 348 34.57 20.33 70.06
N PRO A 349 34.98 21.33 69.27
CA PRO A 349 34.21 21.81 68.13
C PRO A 349 34.27 20.82 66.94
N PHE A 350 33.11 20.59 66.32
CA PHE A 350 32.92 19.70 65.18
C PHE A 350 33.60 20.22 63.91
N THR A 351 34.52 19.43 63.33
CA THR A 351 34.98 19.61 61.95
C THR A 351 34.20 18.71 60.98
N ASP A 352 33.74 19.33 59.89
CA ASP A 352 32.83 18.87 58.81
C ASP A 352 33.32 17.67 57.95
N ARG A 353 34.27 16.87 58.46
CA ARG A 353 34.88 15.74 57.72
C ARG A 353 34.28 14.37 58.03
N GLN A 354 33.51 14.23 59.11
CA GLN A 354 32.97 12.94 59.56
C GLN A 354 31.55 12.62 59.03
N LEU A 355 30.83 13.59 58.46
CA LEU A 355 29.48 13.38 57.90
C LEU A 355 29.47 12.82 56.47
N ARG A 356 30.64 12.68 55.81
CA ARG A 356 30.71 12.21 54.41
C ARG A 356 30.84 10.69 54.21
N LYS A 357 31.03 9.88 55.27
CA LYS A 357 31.34 8.45 55.12
C LYS A 357 30.18 7.46 55.34
N LYS A 358 28.98 7.94 55.67
CA LYS A 358 27.75 7.12 55.71
C LYS A 358 26.68 7.73 54.82
N ARG A 359 26.87 7.67 53.50
CA ARG A 359 25.77 7.81 52.54
C ARG A 359 25.54 6.43 51.91
N VAL A 360 24.54 5.73 52.41
CA VAL A 360 23.99 4.52 51.78
C VAL A 360 23.36 4.98 50.46
N PRO A 361 23.60 4.32 49.31
CA PRO A 361 22.96 4.70 48.07
C PRO A 361 21.47 4.39 48.14
N PHE A 362 20.64 5.41 47.92
CA PHE A 362 19.22 5.28 47.65
C PHE A 362 19.07 4.51 46.33
N MET A 363 18.75 3.23 46.41
CA MET A 363 18.33 2.44 45.25
C MET A 363 16.81 2.55 45.16
N THR A 364 16.34 3.05 44.02
CA THR A 364 14.93 3.19 43.67
C THR A 364 14.18 1.88 43.87
N THR A 365 13.12 1.91 44.68
CA THR A 365 12.14 0.84 44.84
C THR A 365 11.56 0.42 43.48
N PRO A 366 11.52 -0.87 43.12
CA PRO A 366 10.66 -1.32 42.04
C PRO A 366 9.21 -1.27 42.53
N THR A 367 8.37 -0.54 41.81
CA THR A 367 6.91 -0.52 42.01
C THR A 367 6.35 -1.92 41.81
N LEU A 368 5.88 -2.56 42.88
CA LEU A 368 5.13 -3.80 42.83
C LEU A 368 3.81 -3.56 42.10
N THR A 369 3.54 -4.34 41.05
CA THR A 369 2.25 -4.36 40.34
C THR A 369 1.15 -4.94 41.23
N PRO A 370 -0.13 -4.51 41.10
CA PRO A 370 -1.24 -4.87 42.00
C PRO A 370 -1.46 -6.36 42.24
N TYR A 371 -1.00 -7.23 41.33
CA TYR A 371 -1.10 -8.69 41.45
C TYR A 371 -0.26 -9.29 42.59
N GLN A 372 0.80 -8.61 43.03
CA GLN A 372 1.70 -9.12 44.09
C GLN A 372 1.14 -8.90 45.50
N LEU A 373 0.24 -7.93 45.70
CA LEU A 373 -0.39 -7.67 47.01
C LEU A 373 -1.51 -8.66 47.36
N LEU A 374 -2.12 -9.31 46.36
CA LEU A 374 -3.25 -10.21 46.60
C LEU A 374 -2.82 -11.59 47.14
N LYS A 375 -1.55 -11.98 46.97
CA LYS A 375 -1.04 -13.29 47.46
C LYS A 375 -0.55 -13.27 48.91
N VAL A 376 -0.49 -12.11 49.55
CA VAL A 376 -0.08 -11.99 50.96
C VAL A 376 -1.28 -12.02 51.92
N ALA A 377 -2.52 -12.01 51.39
CA ALA A 377 -3.76 -11.94 52.17
C ALA A 377 -4.57 -13.24 52.23
N VAL A 378 -4.01 -14.37 51.77
CA VAL A 378 -4.57 -15.73 51.90
C VAL A 378 -3.45 -16.66 52.34
#